data_AF-A0A378ADZ9-F1
#
_entry.id   AF-A0A378ADZ9-F1
#
_cell.length_a   1.000
_cell.length_b   1.000
_cell.length_c   1.000
_cell.angle_alpha   90.00
_cell.angle_beta   90.00
_cell.angle_gamma   90.00
#
_symmetry.space_group_name_H-M   'P 1'
#
loop_
_entity.id
_entity.type
_entity.pdbx_description
1 polymer ?
#
loop_
_entity_poly.entity_id
_entity_poly.type
_entity_poly.pdbx_seq_one_letter_code
_entity_poly.pdbx_strand_id
1 'polypeptide(L)'
;MKVGIGPGSICTTRIVTGVGCRRSPLFPTRWKRWKGPVFRLSLTAVSVSRRYRQSDRRRCAAVMVGSMLAGTEESPGEIELYQGRSYKSYRGMGSLGAMSKGSSDRYFQSDNAADKLVPEGIEGRVAYKAA
;
A
#
# COMPACT_ATOMS: atom_id res chain seq x y z
N MET A 1 -7.76 12.99 -6.02
CA MET A 1 -6.32 13.00 -5.64
C MET A 1 -6.04 11.85 -4.68
N LYS A 2 -5.03 11.01 -4.98
CA LYS A 2 -4.58 9.88 -4.15
C LYS A 2 -3.34 10.27 -3.37
N VAL A 3 -3.39 10.24 -2.03
CA VAL A 3 -2.33 10.83 -1.19
C VAL A 3 -1.68 9.78 -0.28
N GLY A 4 -0.37 9.54 -0.46
CA GLY A 4 0.46 8.73 0.42
C GLY A 4 1.72 8.18 -0.27
N ILE A 5 2.91 8.50 0.27
CA ILE A 5 4.21 7.98 -0.20
C ILE A 5 4.90 7.28 0.96
N GLY A 6 5.13 5.97 0.82
CA GLY A 6 5.76 5.17 1.86
C GLY A 6 4.89 4.63 3.02
N PRO A 7 3.57 4.92 3.21
CA PRO A 7 2.86 4.50 4.41
C PRO A 7 2.40 3.04 4.38
N GLY A 8 2.52 2.33 3.26
CA GLY A 8 2.01 0.95 3.07
C GLY A 8 2.62 -0.07 4.05
N SER A 9 1.91 -1.17 4.32
CA SER A 9 2.41 -2.27 5.17
C SER A 9 3.53 -3.07 4.51
N ILE A 10 3.48 -3.19 3.18
CA ILE A 10 4.47 -3.90 2.35
C ILE A 10 5.41 -2.94 1.61
N CYS A 11 5.36 -1.65 1.95
CA CYS A 11 6.08 -0.61 1.22
C CYS A 11 7.41 -0.32 1.93
N THR A 12 8.50 -0.46 1.18
CA THR A 12 9.87 -0.18 1.66
C THR A 12 10.46 1.07 1.03
N THR A 13 9.71 1.81 0.20
CA THR A 13 10.16 3.08 -0.42
C THR A 13 10.90 3.99 0.56
N ARG A 14 10.35 4.21 1.77
CA ARG A 14 11.00 5.08 2.79
C ARG A 14 12.37 4.59 3.25
N ILE A 15 12.58 3.29 3.25
CA ILE A 15 13.84 2.66 3.69
C ILE A 15 14.84 2.69 2.54
N VAL A 16 14.39 2.37 1.32
CA VAL A 16 15.24 2.22 0.14
C VAL A 16 15.66 3.57 -0.44
N THR A 17 14.70 4.48 -0.64
CA THR A 17 14.97 5.77 -1.30
C THR A 17 15.20 6.91 -0.31
N GLY A 18 14.92 6.70 0.98
CA GLY A 18 14.90 7.76 1.99
C GLY A 18 13.75 8.76 1.80
N VAL A 19 12.95 8.61 0.73
CA VAL A 19 11.85 9.51 0.40
C VAL A 19 10.56 8.97 0.96
N GLY A 20 9.88 9.82 1.72
CA GLY A 20 8.51 9.59 2.11
C GLY A 20 8.15 10.46 3.30
N CYS A 21 6.86 10.55 3.55
CA CYS A 21 6.39 11.42 4.61
C CYS A 21 5.47 10.64 5.54
N ARG A 22 5.65 10.88 6.85
CA ARG A 22 4.83 10.26 7.88
C ARG A 22 3.37 10.63 7.63
N ARG A 23 2.47 9.72 7.95
CA ARG A 23 1.02 9.91 7.79
C ARG A 23 0.51 11.18 8.48
N SER A 24 1.14 11.60 9.59
CA SER A 24 0.68 12.72 10.39
C SER A 24 0.87 14.11 9.74
N PRO A 25 2.07 14.50 9.30
CA PRO A 25 2.31 15.81 8.68
C PRO A 25 1.84 15.96 7.23
N LEU A 26 1.46 14.88 6.54
CA LEU A 26 1.05 14.95 5.12
C LEU A 26 -0.27 15.73 4.90
N PHE A 27 -1.09 15.85 5.94
CA PHE A 27 -2.43 16.46 5.86
C PHE A 27 -2.47 17.97 6.10
N PRO A 28 -1.71 18.59 7.02
CA PRO A 28 -1.86 20.03 7.28
C PRO A 28 -1.13 20.92 6.27
N THR A 29 0.08 20.55 5.82
CA THR A 29 0.99 21.51 5.16
C THR A 29 0.75 21.72 3.67
N ARG A 30 0.31 20.70 2.92
CA ARG A 30 0.02 20.84 1.47
C ARG A 30 -1.43 21.27 1.17
N TRP A 31 -2.26 21.33 2.20
CA TRP A 31 -3.72 21.43 2.11
C TRP A 31 -4.28 22.85 2.16
N LYS A 32 -3.52 23.81 2.70
CA LYS A 32 -3.91 25.23 2.70
C LYS A 32 -4.03 25.83 1.29
N ARG A 33 -3.45 25.19 0.27
CA ARG A 33 -3.33 25.75 -1.10
C ARG A 33 -4.39 25.25 -2.08
N TRP A 34 -5.25 24.30 -1.72
CA TRP A 34 -6.16 23.64 -2.67
C TRP A 34 -7.63 23.95 -2.38
N LYS A 35 -8.25 24.80 -3.22
CA LYS A 35 -9.65 25.29 -3.10
C LYS A 35 -10.68 24.58 -4.01
N GLY A 36 -10.27 23.54 -4.77
CA GLY A 36 -11.14 22.86 -5.74
C GLY A 36 -11.96 21.69 -5.16
N PRO A 37 -13.11 21.32 -5.77
CA PRO A 37 -13.98 20.22 -5.35
C PRO A 37 -13.42 18.87 -5.83
N VAL A 38 -12.29 18.42 -5.29
CA VAL A 38 -11.74 17.10 -5.65
C VAL A 38 -11.97 16.11 -4.53
N PHE A 39 -12.63 15.00 -4.87
CA PHE A 39 -12.81 13.82 -4.02
C PHE A 39 -11.44 13.35 -3.50
N ARG A 40 -11.33 13.27 -2.17
CA ARG A 40 -10.06 13.07 -1.45
C ARG A 40 -9.91 11.59 -1.13
N LEU A 41 -9.03 10.88 -1.84
CA LEU A 41 -8.72 9.48 -1.57
C LEU A 41 -7.40 9.40 -0.80
N SER A 42 -7.47 8.96 0.45
CA SER A 42 -6.25 8.71 1.24
C SER A 42 -5.76 7.28 0.99
N LEU A 43 -4.48 7.14 0.62
CA LEU A 43 -3.81 5.85 0.56
C LEU A 43 -3.48 5.42 1.98
N THR A 44 -4.16 4.40 2.47
CA THR A 44 -4.03 3.99 3.86
C THR A 44 -3.75 2.51 3.94
N ALA A 45 -2.53 2.17 4.36
CA ALA A 45 -2.37 0.93 5.12
C ALA A 45 -3.01 1.12 6.51
N VAL A 46 -4.34 1.13 6.56
CA VAL A 46 -5.08 0.91 7.81
C VAL A 46 -4.85 -0.55 8.13
N SER A 47 -4.22 -0.82 9.28
CA SER A 47 -4.15 -2.17 9.84
C SER A 47 -5.14 -2.33 10.99
N VAL A 48 -5.62 -1.20 11.54
CA VAL A 48 -6.45 -1.11 12.75
C VAL A 48 -7.48 0.00 12.59
N SER A 49 -8.73 -0.26 12.95
CA SER A 49 -9.87 0.69 12.91
C SER A 49 -9.58 2.06 13.52
N ARG A 50 -8.75 2.14 14.57
CA ARG A 50 -8.29 3.41 15.16
C ARG A 50 -7.61 4.35 14.16
N ARG A 51 -6.92 3.81 13.15
CA ARG A 51 -6.27 4.63 12.11
C ARG A 51 -7.26 5.11 11.04
N TYR A 52 -8.37 4.40 10.83
CA TYR A 52 -9.49 4.87 10.00
C TYR A 52 -10.16 6.10 10.63
N ARG A 53 -10.39 6.07 11.95
CA ARG A 53 -10.95 7.23 12.67
C ARG A 53 -10.05 8.48 12.58
N GLN A 54 -8.74 8.30 12.44
CA GLN A 54 -7.80 9.42 12.25
C GLN A 54 -7.85 10.00 10.84
N SER A 55 -8.16 9.23 9.79
CA SER A 55 -8.35 9.76 8.43
C SER A 55 -9.65 10.54 8.29
N ASP A 56 -10.72 10.11 8.97
CA ASP A 56 -12.00 10.81 9.00
C ASP A 56 -11.87 12.20 9.62
N ARG A 57 -11.19 12.30 10.79
CA ARG A 57 -10.82 13.58 11.42
C ARG A 57 -10.00 14.52 10.53
N ARG A 58 -9.36 13.99 9.48
CA ARG A 58 -8.55 14.75 8.51
C ARG A 58 -9.31 15.09 7.23
N ARG A 59 -10.64 14.92 7.22
CA ARG A 59 -11.54 15.19 6.09
C ARG A 59 -11.13 14.41 4.84
N CYS A 60 -10.82 13.12 4.96
CA CYS A 60 -10.72 12.24 3.80
C CYS A 60 -12.12 11.88 3.30
N ALA A 61 -12.34 11.89 1.99
CA ALA A 61 -13.63 11.46 1.41
C ALA A 61 -13.71 9.93 1.30
N ALA A 62 -12.56 9.29 1.06
CA ALA A 62 -12.44 7.84 0.99
C ALA A 62 -11.03 7.39 1.41
N VAL A 63 -10.93 6.09 1.70
CA VAL A 63 -9.76 5.45 2.32
C VAL A 63 -9.45 4.18 1.52
N MET A 64 -8.25 4.07 0.96
CA MET A 64 -7.83 2.88 0.19
C MET A 64 -7.10 1.92 1.10
N VAL A 65 -7.63 0.70 1.26
CA VAL A 65 -7.06 -0.36 2.10
C VAL A 65 -6.57 -1.54 1.26
N GLY A 66 -5.40 -2.07 1.62
CA GLY A 66 -4.81 -3.27 1.00
C GLY A 66 -4.81 -4.45 1.96
N SER A 67 -3.88 -4.44 2.93
CA SER A 67 -3.68 -5.54 3.90
C SER A 67 -4.91 -5.91 4.74
N MET A 68 -5.90 -5.02 4.85
CA MET A 68 -7.16 -5.37 5.52
C MET A 68 -7.97 -6.38 4.71
N LEU A 69 -8.03 -6.18 3.39
CA LEU A 69 -8.82 -6.99 2.47
C LEU A 69 -8.03 -8.13 1.83
N ALA A 70 -6.69 -8.09 1.87
CA ALA A 70 -5.83 -9.09 1.24
C ALA A 70 -5.96 -10.52 1.78
N GLY A 71 -6.67 -10.73 2.88
CA GLY A 71 -6.88 -12.05 3.48
C GLY A 71 -8.30 -12.59 3.31
N THR A 72 -9.20 -11.87 2.64
CA THR A 72 -10.61 -12.28 2.51
C THR A 72 -10.79 -13.31 1.39
N GLU A 73 -11.94 -13.99 1.36
CA GLU A 73 -12.24 -15.00 0.34
C GLU A 73 -12.22 -14.42 -1.08
N GLU A 74 -12.73 -13.19 -1.26
CA GLU A 74 -12.84 -12.50 -2.55
C GLU A 74 -11.50 -11.97 -3.06
N SER A 75 -10.49 -11.89 -2.20
CA SER A 75 -9.16 -11.44 -2.60
C SER A 75 -8.46 -12.51 -3.48
N PRO A 76 -7.77 -12.10 -4.56
CA PRO A 76 -7.20 -13.03 -5.52
C PRO A 76 -6.09 -13.88 -4.91
N GLY A 77 -5.95 -15.12 -5.39
CA GLY A 77 -4.95 -16.08 -4.95
C GLY A 77 -5.52 -17.16 -4.03
N GLU A 78 -4.83 -18.30 -4.01
CA GLU A 78 -5.24 -19.47 -3.25
C GLU A 78 -4.93 -19.35 -1.76
N ILE A 79 -5.68 -20.11 -0.96
CA ILE A 79 -5.44 -20.23 0.48
C ILE A 79 -4.30 -21.24 0.69
N GLU A 80 -3.17 -20.76 1.21
CA GLU A 80 -2.02 -21.57 1.58
C GLU A 80 -2.11 -21.99 3.05
N LEU A 81 -1.97 -23.29 3.33
CA LEU A 81 -1.82 -23.77 4.70
C LEU A 81 -0.34 -23.72 5.09
N TYR A 82 -0.02 -22.97 6.14
CA TYR A 82 1.34 -22.86 6.68
C TYR A 82 1.31 -23.00 8.19
N GLN A 83 2.06 -23.98 8.72
CA GLN A 83 2.13 -24.27 10.16
C GLN A 83 0.76 -24.42 10.83
N GLY A 84 -0.18 -25.10 10.15
CA GLY A 84 -1.53 -25.34 10.66
C GLY A 84 -2.45 -24.12 10.66
N ARG A 85 -2.05 -23.02 10.01
CA ARG A 85 -2.90 -21.83 9.83
C ARG A 85 -3.05 -21.50 8.34
N SER A 86 -4.21 -20.98 7.98
CA SER A 86 -4.52 -20.57 6.62
C SER A 86 -4.03 -19.14 6.36
N TYR A 87 -3.36 -18.94 5.23
CA TYR A 87 -2.81 -17.67 4.77
C TYR A 87 -3.17 -17.41 3.31
N LYS A 88 -3.14 -16.15 2.90
CA LYS A 88 -3.14 -15.74 1.49
C LYS A 88 -1.88 -14.96 1.15
N SER A 89 -1.44 -15.08 -0.11
CA SER A 89 -0.30 -14.31 -0.62
C SER A 89 -0.64 -12.81 -0.67
N TYR A 90 0.28 -11.96 -0.23
CA TYR A 90 0.12 -10.51 -0.27
C TYR A 90 1.44 -9.84 -0.58
N ARG A 91 1.50 -9.08 -1.67
CA ARG A 91 2.73 -8.48 -2.16
C ARG A 91 2.58 -7.04 -2.62
N GLY A 92 3.66 -6.29 -2.47
CA GLY A 92 3.77 -4.93 -2.96
C GLY A 92 3.88 -4.91 -4.47
N MET A 93 3.27 -3.92 -5.12
CA MET A 93 3.41 -3.77 -6.57
C MET A 93 4.85 -3.43 -7.00
N GLY A 94 5.65 -2.84 -6.10
CA GLY A 94 7.09 -2.61 -6.28
C GLY A 94 7.97 -3.75 -5.79
N SER A 95 7.40 -4.94 -5.59
CA SER A 95 8.18 -6.16 -5.31
C SER A 95 8.73 -6.75 -6.60
N LEU A 96 9.81 -7.53 -6.51
CA LEU A 96 10.44 -8.16 -7.68
C LEU A 96 9.42 -8.97 -8.49
N GLY A 97 8.66 -9.87 -7.86
CA GLY A 97 7.69 -10.71 -8.57
C GLY A 97 6.51 -9.95 -9.17
N ALA A 98 6.24 -8.72 -8.75
CA ALA A 98 5.25 -7.84 -9.38
C ALA A 98 5.86 -6.99 -10.52
N MET A 99 7.09 -6.50 -10.33
CA MET A 99 7.80 -5.71 -11.33
C MET A 99 8.23 -6.54 -12.54
N SER A 100 8.66 -7.80 -12.33
CA SER A 100 8.94 -8.74 -13.43
C SER A 100 7.72 -9.04 -14.29
N LYS A 101 6.50 -8.84 -13.77
CA LYS A 101 5.23 -9.01 -14.50
C LYS A 101 4.73 -7.69 -15.13
N GLY A 102 5.57 -6.66 -15.21
CA GLY A 102 5.27 -5.39 -15.88
C GLY A 102 4.87 -4.23 -14.96
N SER A 103 5.00 -4.37 -13.64
CA SER A 103 4.73 -3.25 -12.72
C SER A 103 5.87 -2.22 -12.61
N SER A 104 7.00 -2.45 -13.28
CA SER A 104 8.22 -1.63 -13.19
C SER A 104 8.05 -0.19 -13.71
N ASP A 105 7.22 0.02 -14.74
CA ASP A 105 6.93 1.34 -15.32
C ASP A 105 6.43 2.36 -14.28
N ARG A 106 5.58 1.91 -13.35
CA ARG A 106 5.02 2.75 -12.29
C ARG A 106 6.04 3.21 -11.25
N TYR A 107 7.20 2.57 -11.22
CA TYR A 107 8.31 2.91 -10.33
C TYR A 107 9.46 3.57 -11.09
N PHE A 108 9.24 3.95 -12.35
CA PHE A 108 10.25 4.55 -13.22
C PHE A 108 11.49 3.65 -13.39
N GLN A 109 11.26 2.33 -13.45
CA GLN A 109 12.29 1.31 -13.62
C GLN A 109 12.02 0.43 -14.86
N SER A 110 11.33 0.96 -15.86
CA SER A 110 10.96 0.25 -17.10
C SER A 110 12.18 -0.16 -17.95
N ASP A 111 13.24 0.66 -17.97
CA ASP A 111 14.44 0.44 -18.79
C ASP A 111 15.51 -0.44 -18.10
N ASN A 112 15.27 -0.87 -16.87
CA ASN A 112 16.22 -1.71 -16.13
C ASN A 112 16.00 -3.18 -16.43
N ALA A 113 17.10 -3.91 -16.69
CA ALA A 113 17.08 -5.37 -16.72
C ALA A 113 16.54 -5.92 -15.39
N ALA A 114 15.85 -7.08 -15.44
CA ALA A 114 15.20 -7.67 -14.27
C ALA A 114 16.14 -7.83 -13.05
N ASP A 115 17.43 -8.09 -13.29
CA ASP A 115 18.45 -8.26 -12.26
C ASP A 115 18.94 -6.95 -11.61
N LYS A 116 18.58 -5.79 -12.19
CA LYS A 116 18.92 -4.46 -11.67
C LYS A 116 17.71 -3.72 -11.08
N LEU A 117 16.57 -4.38 -10.94
CA LEU A 117 15.39 -3.79 -10.32
C LEU A 117 15.64 -3.54 -8.83
N VAL A 118 15.34 -2.33 -8.38
CA VAL A 118 15.41 -1.92 -6.97
C VAL A 118 14.01 -2.06 -6.37
N PRO A 119 13.74 -3.07 -5.52
CA PRO A 119 12.41 -3.31 -4.99
C PRO A 119 12.03 -2.31 -3.90
N GLU A 120 10.93 -1.61 -4.11
CA GLU A 120 10.30 -0.72 -3.12
C GLU A 120 9.11 -1.37 -2.39
N GLY A 121 8.93 -2.68 -2.57
CA GLY A 121 7.96 -3.47 -1.85
C GLY A 121 8.41 -4.89 -1.57
N ILE A 122 7.81 -5.48 -0.53
CA ILE A 122 8.05 -6.88 -0.15
C ILE A 122 6.92 -7.79 -0.62
N GLU A 123 7.26 -9.07 -0.74
CA GLU A 123 6.29 -10.16 -0.88
C GLU A 123 6.15 -10.87 0.46
N GLY A 124 4.93 -11.25 0.81
CA GLY A 124 4.66 -11.91 2.08
C GLY A 124 3.31 -12.60 2.10
N ARG A 125 2.88 -12.98 3.29
CA ARG A 125 1.62 -13.68 3.53
C ARG A 125 0.81 -12.93 4.59
N VAL A 126 -0.51 -12.94 4.44
CA VAL A 126 -1.45 -12.39 5.43
C VAL A 126 -2.36 -13.52 5.89
N ALA A 127 -2.66 -13.56 7.19
CA ALA A 127 -3.57 -14.56 7.74
C ALA A 127 -4.93 -14.50 7.02
N TYR A 128 -5.48 -15.67 6.70
CA TYR A 128 -6.81 -15.78 6.12
C TYR A 128 -7.83 -15.21 7.10
N LYS A 129 -8.73 -14.38 6.58
CA LYS A 129 -9.84 -13.79 7.30
C LYS A 129 -11.09 -14.33 6.63
N ALA A 130 -11.64 -15.41 7.19
CA ALA A 130 -12.97 -15.87 6.81
C ALA A 130 -13.92 -14.69 7.03
N ALA A 131 -14.60 -14.27 5.96
CA ALA A 131 -15.59 -13.20 6.02
C ALA A 131 -16.87 -13.71 6.68
#